data_AF-A0A7C1N4L2-F1
#
_entry.id   AF-A0A7C1N4L2-F1
#
_cell.length_a   1.000
_cell.length_b   1.000
_cell.length_c   1.000
_cell.angle_alpha   90.00
_cell.angle_beta   90.00
_cell.angle_gamma   90.00
#
_symmetry.space_group_name_H-M   'P 1'
#
loop_
_entity.id
_entity.type
_entity.pdbx_description
1 polymer ?
#
loop_
_entity_poly.entity_id
_entity_poly.type
_entity_poly.pdbx_seq_one_letter_code
_entity_poly.pdbx_strand_id
1 'polypeptide(L)' 'FIIKTRAEKTGRNISKNTTIKIPAHNIPAFKPAKVFVEGVKSNVAVEEK' A
#
# COMPACT_ATOMS: atom_id res chain seq x y z
N PHE A 1 12.38 0.22 6.81
CA PHE A 1 11.23 -0.61 6.37
C PHE A 1 10.65 -1.34 7.57
N ILE A 2 9.37 -1.72 7.53
CA ILE A 2 8.66 -2.42 8.61
C ILE A 2 7.96 -3.65 8.00
N ILE A 3 7.98 -4.78 8.69
CA ILE A 3 7.19 -5.95 8.30
C ILE A 3 5.76 -5.75 8.81
N LYS A 4 4.78 -5.73 7.91
CA LYS A 4 3.35 -5.72 8.26
C LYS A 4 2.75 -7.09 8.01
N THR A 5 2.08 -7.64 9.01
CA THR A 5 1.25 -8.84 8.87
C THR A 5 -0.08 -8.47 8.21
N ARG A 6 -0.55 -9.32 7.29
CA ARG A 6 -1.89 -9.24 6.71
C ARG A 6 -2.67 -10.48 7.11
N ALA A 7 -3.88 -10.27 7.61
CA ALA A 7 -4.82 -11.35 7.83
C ALA A 7 -5.31 -11.93 6.49
N GLU A 8 -5.84 -13.14 6.53
CA GLU A 8 -6.51 -13.74 5.39
C GLU A 8 -7.67 -12.85 4.93
N LYS A 9 -7.78 -12.65 3.62
CA LYS A 9 -8.87 -11.86 3.03
C LYS A 9 -9.33 -12.44 1.70
N THR A 10 -10.59 -12.20 1.38
CA THR A 10 -11.15 -12.48 0.05
C THR A 10 -10.85 -11.31 -0.89
N GLY A 11 -10.23 -11.60 -2.02
CA GLY A 11 -9.96 -10.66 -3.11
C GLY A 11 -10.68 -11.07 -4.39
N ARG A 12 -10.47 -10.28 -5.45
CA ARG A 12 -11.02 -10.54 -6.79
C ARG A 12 -9.92 -10.45 -7.83
N ASN A 13 -9.86 -11.41 -8.73
CA ASN A 13 -9.09 -11.28 -9.95
C ASN A 13 -9.93 -10.50 -10.97
N ILE A 14 -9.54 -9.26 -11.25
CA ILE A 14 -10.30 -8.35 -12.12
C ILE A 14 -10.40 -8.89 -13.55
N SER A 15 -9.34 -9.51 -14.06
CA SER A 15 -9.33 -10.06 -15.43
C SER A 15 -10.17 -11.32 -15.58
N LYS A 16 -10.21 -12.18 -14.54
CA LYS A 16 -10.93 -13.47 -14.59
C LYS A 16 -12.33 -13.41 -14.00
N ASN A 17 -12.73 -12.26 -13.43
CA ASN A 17 -14.00 -12.08 -12.71
C ASN A 17 -14.24 -13.12 -11.60
N THR A 18 -13.18 -13.71 -11.05
CA THR A 18 -13.28 -14.74 -10.00
C THR A 18 -12.88 -14.18 -8.63
N THR A 19 -13.49 -14.75 -7.59
CA THR A 19 -13.13 -14.49 -6.19
C THR A 19 -11.97 -15.40 -5.79
N ILE A 20 -10.96 -14.85 -5.11
CA ILE A 20 -9.77 -15.58 -4.65
C ILE A 20 -9.59 -15.35 -3.16
N LYS A 21 -9.30 -16.40 -2.39
CA LYS A 21 -8.85 -16.26 -1.00
C LYS A 21 -7.34 -16.00 -0.98
N ILE A 22 -6.94 -14.87 -0.41
CA ILE A 22 -5.54 -14.49 -0.23
C ILE A 22 -5.15 -14.84 1.20
N PRO A 23 -4.23 -15.81 1.41
CA PRO A 23 -3.86 -16.27 2.75
C PRO A 23 -3.11 -15.18 3.53
N ALA A 24 -3.04 -15.37 4.85
CA ALA A 24 -2.26 -14.50 5.71
C ALA A 24 -0.77 -14.55 5.32
N HIS A 25 -0.15 -13.37 5.20
CA HIS A 25 1.25 -13.26 4.81
C HIS A 25 1.87 -11.95 5.30
N ASN A 26 3.20 -11.91 5.28
CA ASN A 26 4.00 -10.76 5.67
C ASN A 26 4.37 -9.95 4.43
N ILE A 27 4.22 -8.63 4.50
CA ILE A 27 4.65 -7.71 3.45
C ILE A 27 5.63 -6.67 4.00
N PRO A 28 6.68 -6.30 3.24
CA PRO A 28 7.52 -5.18 3.58
C PRO A 28 6.75 -3.87 3.35
N ALA A 29 6.84 -2.94 4.30
CA ALA A 29 6.29 -1.59 4.20
C ALA A 29 7.40 -0.56 4.37
N PHE A 30 7.45 0.43 3.48
CA PHE A 30 8.37 1.55 3.64
C PHE A 30 7.86 2.48 4.73
N LYS A 31 8.74 2.86 5.66
CA LYS A 31 8.50 3.94 6.63
C LYS A 31 9.45 5.07 6.27
N PRO A 32 8.95 6.12 5.59
CA PRO A 32 9.80 7.23 5.18
C PRO A 32 10.30 8.02 6.39
N ALA A 33 11.52 8.54 6.30
CA ALA A 33 12.04 9.51 7.25
C ALA A 33 11.33 10.86 7.10
N LYS A 34 11.32 11.67 8.15
CA LYS A 34 10.63 12.98 8.16
C LYS A 34 11.13 13.89 7.03
N VAL A 35 12.44 13.96 6.83
CA VAL A 35 13.10 14.73 5.75
C VAL A 35 12.65 14.31 4.35
N PHE A 36 12.37 13.03 4.13
CA PHE A 36 11.92 12.51 2.84
C PHE A 36 10.48 12.94 2.55
N VAL A 37 9.60 12.88 3.57
CA VAL A 37 8.20 13.30 3.42
C VAL A 37 8.10 14.79 3.10
N GLU A 38 8.92 15.62 3.74
CA GLU A 38 8.96 17.07 3.50
C GLU A 38 9.38 17.40 2.06
N GLY A 39 10.44 16.76 1.55
CA GLY A 39 10.90 16.97 0.17
C GLY A 39 9.94 16.46 -0.92
N VAL A 40 9.13 15.43 -0.64
CA VAL A 40 8.09 14.98 -1.60
C VAL A 40 6.92 15.95 -1.62
N LYS A 41 6.48 16.43 -0.45
CA LYS A 41 5.34 17.35 -0.35
C LYS A 41 5.57 18.69 -1.04
N SER A 42 6.81 19.19 -1.07
CA SER A 42 7.14 20.46 -1.73
C SER A 42 7.12 20.39 -3.26
N ASN A 43 7.17 19.19 -3.84
CA ASN A 43 7.34 18.99 -5.28
C ASN A 43 6.06 18.54 -6.01
N VAL A 44 4.92 18.45 -5.31
CA VAL A 44 3.65 18.02 -5.90
C VAL A 44 2.68 19.19 -5.91
N ALA A 45 2.14 19.52 -7.09
CA ALA A 45 1.06 20.51 -7.23
C ALA A 45 -0.20 19.98 -6.53
N VAL A 46 -0.71 20.73 -5.56
CA VAL A 46 -1.96 20.41 -4.87
C VAL A 46 -3.09 20.99 -5.71
N GLU A 47 -3.85 20.14 -6.41
CA GLU A 47 -5.13 20.54 -6.97
C GLU A 47 -6.16 20.59 -5.84
N GLU A 48 -6.53 21.80 -5.42
CA GLU A 48 -7.63 22.02 -4.49
C GLU A 48 -8.96 21.66 -5.19
N LYS A 49 -9.76 20.83 -4.52
CA LYS A 49 -11.11 20.44 -4.94
C LYS A 49 -12.16 21.40 -4.41
#